data_AF-A0A521MMM0-F1
#
_entry.id   AF-A0A521MMM0-F1
#
_cell.length_a   1.000
_cell.length_b   1.000
_cell.length_c   1.000
_cell.angle_alpha   90.00
_cell.angle_beta   90.00
_cell.angle_gamma   90.00
#
_symmetry.space_group_name_H-M   'P 1'
#
loop_
_entity.id
_entity.type
_entity.pdbx_description
1 polymer ?
#
loop_
_entity_poly.entity_id
_entity_poly.type
_entity_poly.pdbx_seq_one_letter_code
_entity_poly.pdbx_strand_id
1 'polypeptide(L)' 'MKHTTRLSYLMQLSWEVQRKKHISRAKALQAAWAITLNEDVTIYYLVKRHANRNVPNKVEARELALFSSH' A
#
# COMPACT_ATOMS: atom_id res chain seq x y z
N MET A 1 -13.47 -2.03 -16.25
CA MET A 1 -12.55 -0.89 -15.97
C MET A 1 -11.76 -1.02 -14.65
N LYS A 2 -11.62 -2.22 -14.05
CA LYS A 2 -10.90 -2.38 -12.75
C LYS A 2 -9.38 -2.56 -12.89
N HIS A 3 -8.90 -3.14 -13.99
CA HIS A 3 -7.47 -3.45 -14.17
C HIS A 3 -6.60 -2.23 -14.50
N THR A 4 -7.14 -1.26 -15.26
CA THR A 4 -6.46 -0.03 -15.66
C THR A 4 -6.11 0.84 -14.45
N THR A 5 -7.03 0.94 -13.47
CA THR A 5 -6.84 1.73 -12.25
C THR A 5 -5.71 1.18 -11.38
N ARG A 6 -5.63 -0.15 -11.25
CA ARG A 6 -4.60 -0.81 -10.45
C ARG A 6 -3.20 -0.67 -11.07
N LEU A 7 -3.09 -0.75 -12.40
CA LEU A 7 -1.83 -0.53 -13.10
C LEU A 7 -1.36 0.92 -12.97
N SER A 8 -2.24 1.89 -13.18
CA SER A 8 -1.91 3.32 -13.03
C SER A 8 -1.42 3.64 -11.62
N TYR A 9 -2.07 3.08 -10.59
CA TYR A 9 -1.65 3.26 -9.21
C TYR A 9 -0.30 2.60 -8.90
N LEU A 10 -0.08 1.37 -9.36
CA LEU A 10 1.23 0.69 -9.24
C LEU A 10 2.34 1.54 -9.86
N MET A 11 2.08 2.13 -11.03
CA MET A 11 3.04 3.00 -11.71
C MET A 11 3.30 4.27 -10.90
N GLN A 12 2.27 4.93 -10.39
CA GLN A 12 2.41 6.10 -9.53
C GLN A 12 3.21 5.79 -8.25
N LEU A 13 2.86 4.72 -7.54
CA LEU A 13 3.55 4.28 -6.33
C LEU A 13 5.03 3.98 -6.62
N SER A 14 5.31 3.27 -7.71
CA SER A 14 6.69 2.97 -8.12
C SER A 14 7.51 4.22 -8.44
N TRP A 15 6.88 5.26 -9.00
CA TRP A 15 7.55 6.52 -9.25
C TRP A 15 7.85 7.29 -7.95
N GLU A 16 6.94 7.26 -6.98
CA GLU A 16 7.20 7.87 -5.67
C GLU A 16 8.35 7.17 -4.92
N VAL A 17 8.39 5.85 -4.96
CA VAL A 17 9.49 5.07 -4.36
C VAL A 17 10.81 5.43 -5.04
N GLN A 18 10.84 5.48 -6.37
CA GLN A 18 12.03 5.88 -7.13
C GLN A 18 12.50 7.28 -6.71
N ARG A 19 11.59 8.26 -6.64
CA ARG A 19 11.90 9.64 -6.25
C ARG A 19 12.45 9.74 -4.82
N LYS A 20 11.82 9.07 -3.85
CA LYS A 20 12.19 9.17 -2.43
C LYS A 20 13.45 8.37 -2.07
N LYS A 21 13.71 7.25 -2.77
CA LYS A 21 14.79 6.32 -2.44
C LYS A 21 15.96 6.37 -3.42
N HIS A 22 15.86 7.16 -4.48
CA HIS A 22 16.90 7.31 -5.51
C HIS A 22 17.40 5.96 -6.07
N ILE A 23 16.48 5.02 -6.28
CA ILE A 23 16.78 3.68 -6.81
C ILE A 23 16.38 3.53 -8.28
N SER A 24 16.85 2.47 -8.94
CA SER A 24 16.47 2.21 -10.34
C SER A 24 14.96 1.95 -10.49
N ARG A 25 14.44 2.26 -11.67
CA ARG A 25 13.01 2.09 -12.01
C ARG A 25 12.53 0.66 -11.76
N ALA A 26 13.35 -0.34 -12.08
CA ALA A 26 13.05 -1.75 -11.87
C ALA A 26 12.92 -2.11 -10.39
N LYS A 27 13.87 -1.67 -9.55
CA LYS A 27 13.81 -1.90 -8.10
C LYS A 27 12.61 -1.18 -7.47
N ALA A 28 12.30 0.02 -7.94
CA ALA A 28 11.13 0.76 -7.47
C ALA A 28 9.81 0.09 -7.85
N LEU A 29 9.72 -0.48 -9.06
CA LEU A 29 8.55 -1.25 -9.50
C LEU A 29 8.37 -2.52 -8.67
N GLN A 30 9.47 -3.26 -8.42
CA GLN A 30 9.43 -4.47 -7.59
C GLN A 30 8.97 -4.15 -6.15
N ALA A 31 9.45 -3.06 -5.57
CA ALA A 31 9.01 -2.61 -4.25
C ALA A 31 7.53 -2.21 -4.23
N ALA A 32 7.07 -1.42 -5.21
CA ALA A 32 5.66 -1.04 -5.33
C ALA A 32 4.75 -2.25 -5.53
N TRP A 33 5.21 -3.26 -6.28
CA TRP A 33 4.50 -4.52 -6.47
C TRP A 33 4.37 -5.31 -5.17
N ALA A 34 5.46 -5.42 -4.40
CA ALA A 34 5.44 -6.08 -3.11
C ALA A 34 4.47 -5.41 -2.12
N ILE A 35 4.44 -4.07 -2.09
CA ILE A 35 3.47 -3.31 -1.27
C ILE A 35 2.04 -3.58 -1.73
N THR A 36 1.81 -3.57 -3.04
CA THR A 36 0.49 -3.79 -3.66
C THR A 36 -0.05 -5.21 -3.41
N LEU A 37 0.84 -6.21 -3.33
CA LEU A 37 0.46 -7.60 -3.05
C LEU A 37 0.18 -7.87 -1.57
N ASN A 38 0.80 -7.10 -0.67
CA ASN A 38 0.70 -7.29 0.78
C ASN A 38 -0.02 -6.10 1.44
N GLU A 39 -0.88 -5.40 0.71
CA GLU A 39 -1.55 -4.19 1.20
C GLU A 39 -2.38 -4.47 2.46
N ASP A 40 -3.06 -5.62 2.47
CA ASP A 40 -3.94 -6.12 3.50
C ASP A 40 -3.16 -6.44 4.78
N VAL A 41 -2.00 -7.08 4.64
CA VAL A 41 -1.12 -7.41 5.75
C VAL A 41 -0.40 -6.16 6.25
N THR A 42 0.14 -5.34 5.36
CA THR A 42 0.98 -4.19 5.70
C THR A 42 0.17 -3.12 6.42
N ILE A 43 -1.02 -2.79 5.91
CA ILE A 43 -1.86 -1.77 6.54
C ILE A 43 -2.45 -2.29 7.85
N TYR A 44 -2.86 -3.56 7.92
CA TYR A 44 -3.25 -4.17 9.19
C TYR A 44 -2.15 -4.06 10.25
N TYR A 45 -0.90 -4.36 9.90
CA TYR A 45 0.23 -4.24 10.83
C TYR A 45 0.51 -2.80 11.24
N LEU A 46 0.42 -1.83 10.32
CA LEU A 46 0.60 -0.41 10.64
C LEU A 46 -0.50 0.09 11.57
N VAL A 47 -1.77 -0.25 11.29
CA VAL A 47 -2.91 0.12 12.13
C VAL A 47 -2.78 -0.51 13.51
N LYS A 48 -2.39 -1.78 13.61
CA LYS A 48 -2.15 -2.45 14.89
C LYS A 48 -0.98 -1.83 15.67
N ARG A 49 0.12 -1.48 14.98
CA ARG A 49 1.31 -0.88 15.61
C ARG A 49 1.06 0.54 16.12
N HIS A 50 0.24 1.32 15.41
CA HIS A 50 -0.10 2.69 15.77
C HIS A 50 -1.43 2.82 16.52
N ALA A 51 -2.15 1.72 16.77
CA ALA A 51 -3.33 1.71 17.62
C ALA A 51 -2.92 2.07 19.05
N ASN A 52 -3.56 3.09 19.61
CA ASN A 52 -3.38 3.44 21.01
C ASN A 52 -3.86 2.29 21.88
N ARG A 53 -3.07 1.90 22.89
CA ARG A 53 -3.40 0.78 23.80
C ARG A 53 -4.74 0.97 24.53
N ASN A 54 -5.16 2.24 24.68
CA ASN A 54 -6.40 2.64 25.35
C ASN A 54 -7.58 2.84 24.40
N VAL A 55 -7.37 2.79 23.07
CA VAL A 55 -8.43 2.91 22.07
C VAL A 55 -8.21 1.80 21.04
N PRO A 56 -8.84 0.64 21.21
CA PRO A 56 -8.74 -0.41 20.20
C PRO A 56 -9.32 0.12 18.89
N ASN A 57 -8.47 0.23 17.86
CA ASN A 57 -8.91 0.55 16.51
C ASN A 57 -9.86 -0.56 16.05
N LYS A 58 -11.17 -0.26 16.02
CA LYS A 58 -12.23 -1.14 15.50
C LYS A 58 -12.27 -1.15 13.97
N VAL A 59 -11.12 -1.02 13.32
CA VAL A 59 -11.06 -0.94 11.86
C VAL A 59 -10.83 -2.35 11.33
N GLU A 60 -11.77 -2.83 10.52
CA GLU A 60 -11.69 -4.14 9.90
C GLU A 60 -10.57 -4.15 8.85
N ALA A 61 -9.78 -5.22 8.77
CA ALA A 61 -8.67 -5.32 7.80
C ALA A 61 -9.11 -5.11 6.34
N ARG A 62 -10.39 -5.34 6.06
CA ARG A 62 -11.03 -5.18 4.75
C ARG A 62 -11.25 -3.71 4.37
N GLU A 63 -11.39 -2.84 5.37
CA GLU A 63 -11.51 -1.38 5.22
C GLU A 63 -10.13 -0.72 5.06
N LEU A 64 -9.06 -1.51 5.20
CA LEU A 64 -7.67 -1.06 5.17
C LEU A 64 -6.97 -1.39 3.85
N ALA A 65 -7.68 -1.89 2.84
CA ALA A 65 -7.08 -2.13 1.52
C ALA A 65 -6.87 -0.81 0.78
N LEU A 66 -5.69 -0.60 0.17
CA LEU A 66 -5.38 0.60 -0.64
C LEU A 66 -6.34 0.74 -1.82
N PHE A 67 -6.96 -0.36 -2.27
CA PHE A 67 -7.80 -0.41 -3.47
C PHE A 67 -9.30 -0.59 -3.19
N SER A 68 -9.77 -0.43 -1.96
CA SER A 68 -11.18 -0.68 -1.59
C SER A 68 -12.18 0.39 -2.08
N SER A 69 -11.72 1.55 -2.56
CA SER A 69 -12.58 2.70 -2.93
C SER A 69 -12.66 3.04 -4.43
N HIS A 70 -12.43 2.08 -5.35
CA HIS A 70 -12.53 2.31 -6.80
C HIS A 70 -13.38 1.28 -7.56
#